data_AF-A0A7T1Y7F8-F1
#
_entry.id   AF-A0A7T1Y7F8-F1
#
_cell.length_a   1.000
_cell.length_b   1.000
_cell.length_c   1.000
_cell.angle_alpha   90.00
_cell.angle_beta   90.00
_cell.angle_gamma   90.00
#
_symmetry.space_group_name_H-M   'P 1'
#
loop_
_entity.id
_entity.type
_entity.pdbx_description
1 polymer ?
#
loop_
_entity_poly.entity_id
_entity_poly.type
_entity_poly.pdbx_seq_one_letter_code
_entity_poly.pdbx_strand_id
1 'polypeptide(L)'
;MLKWLTGKQPIPVWVIKQIDDSLLHLCGQGSVEPRAKRSSVVECLHAGRYEGAVTMACGGLVLNARLFAALVPLESLQLDEQGHAHWNGRSWYVAQVPQRCWTFEGRLVSQRQVLGNQEQLISVEDVSDIRRQLQGASAPGRVNYDPRGVNEHPLIARRDVDDAAVRNDTSRGTDKWRGHDD
;
A
#
# COMPACT_ATOMS: atom_id res chain seq x y z
N MET A 1 -6.88 33.88 -2.60
CA MET A 1 -6.53 34.97 -3.53
C MET A 1 -5.01 35.21 -3.66
N LEU A 2 -4.16 34.16 -3.71
CA LEU A 2 -2.73 34.33 -4.09
C LEU A 2 -2.17 33.20 -4.98
N LYS A 3 -2.77 31.98 -4.94
CA LYS A 3 -2.42 30.89 -5.88
C LYS A 3 -2.94 31.09 -7.31
N TRP A 4 -3.95 31.96 -7.49
CA TRP A 4 -4.61 32.16 -8.79
C TRP A 4 -3.78 32.99 -9.78
N LEU A 5 -2.82 33.78 -9.29
CA LEU A 5 -2.03 34.69 -10.12
C LEU A 5 -0.68 34.11 -10.57
N THR A 6 -0.29 32.92 -10.07
CA THR A 6 0.97 32.25 -10.43
C THR A 6 0.85 30.73 -10.61
N GLY A 7 -0.21 30.09 -10.10
CA GLY A 7 -0.42 28.64 -10.16
C GLY A 7 -1.29 28.25 -11.35
N LYS A 8 -0.80 27.31 -12.18
CA LYS A 8 -1.63 26.68 -13.20
C LYS A 8 -2.80 25.94 -12.53
N GLN A 9 -4.00 26.12 -13.08
CA GLN A 9 -5.21 25.49 -12.54
C GLN A 9 -5.07 23.96 -12.50
N PRO A 10 -5.38 23.31 -11.36
CA PRO A 10 -5.43 21.85 -11.28
C PRO A 10 -6.35 21.26 -12.35
N ILE A 11 -6.02 20.06 -12.81
CA ILE A 11 -6.86 19.29 -13.72
C ILE A 11 -7.66 18.32 -12.85
N PRO A 12 -9.00 18.42 -12.79
CA PRO A 12 -9.82 17.46 -12.06
C PRO A 12 -9.84 16.13 -12.82
N VAL A 13 -9.80 15.03 -12.07
CA VAL A 13 -9.75 13.67 -12.61
C VAL A 13 -10.65 12.73 -11.81
N TRP A 14 -11.19 11.73 -12.48
CA TRP A 14 -11.60 10.48 -11.84
C TRP A 14 -10.37 9.63 -11.55
N VAL A 15 -10.32 9.05 -10.34
CA VAL A 15 -9.20 8.25 -9.87
C VAL A 15 -9.63 6.79 -9.82
N ILE A 16 -9.06 5.97 -10.72
CA ILE A 16 -9.40 4.56 -10.87
C ILE A 16 -8.25 3.72 -10.32
N LYS A 17 -8.54 2.94 -9.27
CA LYS A 17 -7.56 2.09 -8.59
C LYS A 17 -7.14 0.90 -9.43
N GLN A 18 -8.12 0.22 -10.02
CA GLN A 18 -7.96 -1.02 -10.78
C GLN A 18 -9.06 -1.07 -11.86
N ILE A 19 -8.74 -1.70 -12.99
CA ILE A 19 -9.67 -1.93 -14.10
C ILE A 19 -9.72 -3.44 -14.33
N ASP A 20 -10.88 -4.04 -14.12
CA ASP A 20 -11.17 -5.43 -14.45
C ASP A 20 -11.99 -5.49 -15.76
N ASP A 21 -12.33 -6.68 -16.26
CA ASP A 21 -12.98 -6.89 -17.57
C ASP A 21 -14.19 -5.98 -17.84
N SER A 22 -15.05 -5.78 -16.83
CA SER A 22 -16.28 -4.97 -16.92
C SER A 22 -16.51 -4.04 -15.73
N LEU A 23 -15.54 -3.92 -14.83
CA LEU A 23 -15.67 -3.23 -13.55
C LEU A 23 -14.54 -2.22 -13.35
N LEU A 24 -14.89 -1.00 -12.95
CA LEU A 24 -13.96 0.00 -12.48
C LEU A 24 -13.96 0.03 -10.95
N HIS A 25 -12.78 -0.09 -10.36
CA HIS A 25 -12.57 0.16 -8.93
C HIS A 25 -12.31 1.67 -8.73
N LEU A 26 -13.35 2.42 -8.42
CA LEU A 26 -13.33 3.88 -8.39
C LEU A 26 -13.02 4.43 -6.99
N CYS A 27 -11.97 5.25 -6.85
CA CYS A 27 -11.66 5.98 -5.62
C CYS A 27 -12.46 7.28 -5.47
N GLY A 28 -13.11 7.74 -6.55
CA GLY A 28 -13.83 9.00 -6.64
C GLY A 28 -13.05 10.03 -7.45
N GLN A 29 -13.17 11.31 -7.07
CA GLN A 29 -12.53 12.42 -7.75
C GLN A 29 -11.23 12.84 -7.07
N GLY A 30 -10.32 13.40 -7.86
CA GLY A 30 -9.09 14.03 -7.41
C GLY A 30 -8.69 15.15 -8.36
N SER A 31 -7.49 15.68 -8.16
CA SER A 31 -6.91 16.68 -9.02
C SER A 31 -5.40 16.51 -9.15
N VAL A 32 -4.87 16.87 -10.31
CA VAL A 32 -3.44 16.88 -10.58
C VAL A 32 -2.97 18.29 -10.89
N GLU A 33 -1.83 18.69 -10.33
CA GLU A 33 -1.23 19.98 -10.63
C GLU A 33 -0.37 19.87 -11.90
N PRO A 34 -0.66 20.64 -12.97
CA PRO A 34 0.11 20.55 -14.20
C PRO A 34 1.47 21.21 -14.04
N ARG A 35 2.55 20.41 -14.06
CA ARG A 35 3.93 20.92 -14.09
C ARG A 35 4.31 21.49 -15.47
N ALA A 36 3.80 20.88 -16.54
CA ALA A 36 3.99 21.30 -17.93
C ALA A 36 2.80 22.14 -18.46
N LYS A 37 2.72 22.38 -19.78
CA LYS A 37 1.53 22.96 -20.40
C LYS A 37 0.32 22.08 -20.11
N ARG A 38 -0.84 22.68 -19.78
CA ARG A 38 -2.06 21.95 -19.40
C ARG A 38 -2.45 20.91 -20.45
N SER A 39 -2.43 21.27 -21.74
CA SER A 39 -2.74 20.35 -22.84
C SER A 39 -1.85 19.11 -22.85
N SER A 40 -0.54 19.28 -22.69
CA SER A 40 0.40 18.15 -22.63
C SER A 40 0.15 17.24 -21.43
N VAL A 41 -0.26 17.81 -20.28
CA VAL A 41 -0.62 17.00 -19.11
C VAL A 41 -1.92 16.23 -19.37
N VAL A 42 -2.92 16.85 -20.00
CA VAL A 42 -4.17 16.20 -20.41
C VAL A 42 -3.91 15.07 -21.40
N GLU A 43 -3.03 15.27 -22.39
CA GLU A 43 -2.59 14.21 -23.31
C GLU A 43 -1.92 13.05 -22.56
N CYS A 44 -1.07 13.33 -21.57
CA CYS A 44 -0.47 12.29 -20.72
C CYS A 44 -1.52 11.53 -19.90
N LEU A 45 -2.55 12.21 -19.37
CA LEU A 45 -3.65 11.57 -18.64
C LEU A 45 -4.44 10.63 -19.54
N HIS A 46 -4.84 11.09 -20.75
CA HIS A 46 -5.51 10.24 -21.73
C HIS A 46 -4.68 9.03 -22.15
N ALA A 47 -3.37 9.20 -22.24
CA ALA A 47 -2.46 8.12 -22.60
C ALA A 47 -2.09 7.19 -21.42
N GLY A 48 -2.59 7.46 -20.20
CA GLY A 48 -2.24 6.68 -19.00
C GLY A 48 -0.78 6.82 -18.57
N ARG A 49 -0.09 7.90 -18.96
CA ARG A 49 1.35 8.15 -18.70
C ARG A 49 1.62 9.26 -17.70
N TYR A 50 0.60 9.75 -17.00
CA TYR A 50 0.81 10.78 -16.00
C TYR A 50 1.57 10.21 -14.79
N GLU A 51 2.67 10.86 -14.44
CA GLU A 51 3.44 10.59 -13.22
C GLU A 51 3.41 11.82 -12.32
N GLY A 52 3.16 11.62 -11.03
CA GLY A 52 3.17 12.72 -10.07
C GLY A 52 2.22 12.52 -8.90
N ALA A 53 1.94 13.64 -8.24
CA ALA A 53 1.04 13.70 -7.11
C ALA A 53 -0.41 13.88 -7.59
N VAL A 54 -1.33 13.16 -6.93
CA VAL A 54 -2.77 13.25 -7.11
C VAL A 54 -3.36 13.69 -5.77
N THR A 55 -4.00 14.85 -5.75
CA THR A 55 -4.71 15.34 -4.56
C THR A 55 -6.15 14.84 -4.61
N MET A 56 -6.51 13.94 -3.70
CA MET A 56 -7.84 13.35 -3.59
C MET A 56 -8.85 14.39 -3.10
N ALA A 57 -10.04 14.43 -3.70
CA ALA A 57 -11.08 15.38 -3.31
C ALA A 57 -11.64 15.09 -1.92
N CYS A 58 -11.74 13.81 -1.56
CA CYS A 58 -12.14 13.38 -0.21
C CYS A 58 -10.91 13.34 0.72
N GLY A 59 -10.97 14.09 1.81
CA GLY A 59 -9.95 14.07 2.88
C GLY A 59 -8.64 14.82 2.56
N GLY A 60 -8.45 15.35 1.35
CA GLY A 60 -7.27 16.16 0.98
C GLY A 60 -5.96 15.37 0.91
N LEU A 61 -6.03 14.04 0.90
CA LEU A 61 -4.85 13.17 0.82
C LEU A 61 -4.13 13.35 -0.52
N VAL A 62 -2.80 13.36 -0.47
CA VAL A 62 -1.96 13.39 -1.67
C VAL A 62 -1.33 12.02 -1.87
N LEU A 63 -1.63 11.39 -3.01
CA LEU A 63 -1.18 10.05 -3.36
C LEU A 63 -0.34 10.07 -4.64
N ASN A 64 0.53 9.08 -4.81
CA ASN A 64 1.33 8.95 -6.03
C ASN A 64 0.50 8.32 -7.15
N ALA A 65 0.56 8.88 -8.36
CA ALA A 65 -0.13 8.39 -9.54
C ALA A 65 0.13 6.90 -9.84
N ARG A 66 1.33 6.38 -9.49
CA ARG A 66 1.69 4.96 -9.66
C ARG A 66 0.76 3.98 -8.94
N LEU A 67 0.00 4.47 -7.94
CA LEU A 67 -0.95 3.65 -7.17
C LEU A 67 -2.26 3.40 -7.91
N PHE A 68 -2.50 4.04 -9.05
CA PHE A 68 -3.77 4.02 -9.77
C PHE A 68 -3.58 3.46 -11.18
N ALA A 69 -4.52 2.63 -11.61
CA ALA A 69 -4.54 2.10 -12.97
C ALA A 69 -4.83 3.19 -14.01
N ALA A 70 -5.65 4.19 -13.67
CA ALA A 70 -5.94 5.31 -14.55
C ALA A 70 -6.32 6.59 -13.79
N LEU A 71 -5.94 7.72 -14.37
CA LEU A 71 -6.37 9.05 -13.97
C LEU A 71 -7.07 9.69 -15.18
N VAL A 72 -8.39 9.70 -15.15
CA VAL A 72 -9.21 10.09 -16.30
C VAL A 72 -9.65 11.53 -16.11
N PRO A 73 -9.40 12.47 -17.05
CA PRO A 73 -9.95 13.82 -16.96
C PRO A 73 -11.45 13.79 -16.67
N LEU A 74 -11.92 14.66 -15.77
CA LEU A 74 -13.29 14.60 -15.24
C LEU A 74 -14.36 14.58 -16.35
N GLU A 75 -14.14 15.34 -17.41
CA GLU A 75 -15.01 15.45 -18.60
C GLU A 75 -15.06 14.17 -19.46
N SER A 76 -14.09 13.27 -19.31
CA SER A 76 -13.92 12.08 -20.17
C SER A 76 -14.61 10.82 -19.63
N LEU A 77 -15.13 10.86 -18.41
CA LEU A 77 -15.91 9.79 -17.81
C LEU A 77 -17.14 10.37 -17.12
N GLN A 78 -18.30 9.78 -17.38
CA GLN A 78 -19.57 10.20 -16.80
C GLN A 78 -20.18 9.05 -16.00
N LEU A 79 -20.82 9.36 -14.87
CA LEU A 79 -21.64 8.41 -14.14
C LEU A 79 -23.11 8.64 -14.49
N ASP A 80 -23.85 7.58 -14.81
CA ASP A 80 -25.30 7.66 -15.00
C ASP A 80 -26.07 7.56 -13.67
N GLU A 81 -27.40 7.66 -13.77
CA GLU A 81 -28.31 7.61 -12.62
C GLU A 81 -28.26 6.27 -11.87
N GLN A 82 -27.84 5.20 -12.56
CA GLN A 82 -27.67 3.86 -12.00
C GLN A 82 -26.27 3.69 -11.37
N GLY A 83 -25.39 4.68 -11.51
CA GLY A 83 -24.02 4.65 -11.00
C GLY A 83 -23.05 3.87 -11.89
N HIS A 84 -23.42 3.52 -13.12
CA HIS A 84 -22.47 2.98 -14.10
C HIS A 84 -21.64 4.11 -14.71
N ALA A 85 -20.39 3.78 -15.04
CA ALA A 85 -19.51 4.71 -15.72
C ALA A 85 -19.56 4.53 -17.23
N HIS A 86 -19.57 5.63 -17.98
CA HIS A 86 -19.43 5.67 -19.43
C HIS A 86 -18.06 6.26 -19.76
N TRP A 87 -17.18 5.43 -20.30
CA TRP A 87 -15.78 5.79 -20.59
C TRP A 87 -15.22 4.92 -21.71
N ASN A 88 -14.44 5.54 -22.61
CA ASN A 88 -13.85 4.90 -23.80
C ASN A 88 -14.88 4.18 -24.68
N GLY A 89 -16.07 4.78 -24.86
CA GLY A 89 -17.11 4.25 -25.75
C GLY A 89 -17.83 3.00 -25.22
N ARG A 90 -17.67 2.66 -23.94
CA ARG A 90 -18.37 1.54 -23.29
C ARG A 90 -18.86 1.91 -21.89
N SER A 91 -19.83 1.14 -21.41
CA SER A 91 -20.34 1.22 -20.04
C SER A 91 -19.60 0.25 -19.12
N TRP A 92 -19.46 0.64 -17.87
CA TRP A 92 -18.74 -0.09 -16.83
C TRP A 92 -19.57 -0.17 -15.56
N TYR A 93 -19.54 -1.32 -14.89
CA TYR A 93 -19.90 -1.38 -13.49
C TYR A 93 -18.89 -0.60 -12.66
N VAL A 94 -19.33 -0.07 -11.52
CA VAL A 94 -18.46 0.68 -10.61
C VAL A 94 -18.49 0.05 -9.23
N ALA A 95 -17.32 -0.31 -8.72
CA ALA A 95 -17.12 -0.64 -7.31
C ALA A 95 -16.42 0.53 -6.61
N GLN A 96 -17.01 1.06 -5.56
CA GLN A 96 -16.38 2.13 -4.78
C GLN A 96 -15.19 1.57 -4.00
N VAL A 97 -14.06 2.27 -4.02
CA VAL A 97 -12.84 1.87 -3.31
C VAL A 97 -12.78 2.66 -2.00
N PRO A 98 -12.94 2.01 -0.84
CA PRO A 98 -12.79 2.68 0.45
C PRO A 98 -11.39 3.27 0.62
N GLN A 99 -11.29 4.39 1.35
CA GLN A 99 -10.03 5.11 1.55
C GLN A 99 -8.88 4.23 2.08
N ARG A 100 -9.19 3.25 2.95
CA ARG A 100 -8.19 2.30 3.47
C ARG A 100 -7.47 1.49 2.39
N CYS A 101 -8.12 1.27 1.24
CA CYS A 101 -7.57 0.48 0.14
C CYS A 101 -6.78 1.32 -0.87
N TRP A 102 -6.75 2.66 -0.75
CA TRP A 102 -6.12 3.51 -1.76
C TRP A 102 -4.61 3.28 -1.90
N THR A 103 -3.92 2.99 -0.79
CA THR A 103 -2.48 2.70 -0.76
C THR A 103 -2.15 1.22 -0.91
N PHE A 104 -3.15 0.33 -0.96
CA PHE A 104 -2.92 -1.10 -1.15
C PHE A 104 -2.39 -1.36 -2.56
N GLU A 105 -1.28 -2.09 -2.68
CA GLU A 105 -0.63 -2.38 -3.98
C GLU A 105 -1.04 -3.76 -4.55
N GLY A 106 -1.83 -4.54 -3.81
CA GLY A 106 -2.34 -5.82 -4.29
C GLY A 106 -3.66 -5.71 -5.07
N ARG A 107 -4.14 -6.84 -5.56
CA ARG A 107 -5.40 -6.95 -6.30
C ARG A 107 -6.60 -6.66 -5.40
N LEU A 108 -7.56 -5.89 -5.91
CA LEU A 108 -8.87 -5.70 -5.29
C LEU A 108 -9.89 -6.67 -5.86
N VAL A 109 -10.86 -7.05 -5.02
CA VAL A 109 -12.07 -7.78 -5.43
C VAL A 109 -13.30 -7.00 -4.99
N SER A 110 -14.39 -7.11 -5.74
CA SER A 110 -15.65 -6.46 -5.40
C SER A 110 -16.54 -7.35 -4.53
N GLN A 111 -17.18 -6.75 -3.54
CA GLN A 111 -18.24 -7.36 -2.75
C GLN A 111 -19.52 -6.54 -2.89
N ARG A 112 -20.67 -7.22 -2.92
CA ARG A 112 -21.96 -6.57 -2.81
C ARG A 112 -22.20 -6.20 -1.35
N GLN A 113 -22.53 -4.95 -1.10
CA GLN A 113 -22.94 -4.46 0.19
C GLN A 113 -24.32 -3.82 0.05
N VAL A 114 -25.24 -4.21 0.94
CA VAL A 114 -26.54 -3.56 1.06
C VAL A 114 -26.38 -2.37 1.99
N LEU A 115 -26.64 -1.16 1.48
CA LEU A 115 -26.70 0.07 2.28
C LEU A 115 -28.13 0.60 2.24
N GLY A 116 -28.88 0.38 3.32
CA GLY A 116 -30.31 0.67 3.35
C GLY A 116 -31.06 -0.22 2.36
N ASN A 117 -31.70 0.40 1.35
CA ASN A 117 -32.46 -0.31 0.32
C ASN A 117 -31.72 -0.36 -1.04
N GLN A 118 -30.43 -0.03 -1.05
CA GLN A 118 -29.61 -0.01 -2.27
C GLN A 118 -28.49 -1.05 -2.17
N GLU A 119 -28.32 -1.85 -3.22
CA GLU A 119 -27.12 -2.66 -3.40
C GLU A 119 -26.01 -1.83 -4.03
N GLN A 120 -24.82 -1.88 -3.44
CA GLN A 120 -23.63 -1.21 -3.95
C GLN A 120 -22.47 -2.19 -4.04
N LEU A 121 -21.61 -2.02 -5.05
CA LEU A 121 -20.35 -2.73 -5.12
C LEU A 121 -19.28 -1.95 -4.38
N ILE A 122 -18.63 -2.61 -3.43
CA ILE A 122 -17.50 -2.06 -2.66
C ILE A 122 -16.27 -2.92 -2.92
N SER A 123 -15.14 -2.27 -3.15
CA SER A 123 -13.85 -2.94 -3.33
C SER A 123 -13.22 -3.27 -1.99
N VAL A 124 -12.58 -4.42 -1.89
CA VAL A 124 -11.81 -4.86 -0.73
C VAL A 124 -10.49 -5.49 -1.17
N GLU A 125 -9.50 -5.54 -0.27
CA GLU A 125 -8.25 -6.25 -0.54
C GLU A 125 -8.51 -7.75 -0.81
N ASP A 126 -7.90 -8.29 -1.87
CA ASP A 126 -7.87 -9.74 -2.08
C ASP A 126 -6.81 -10.36 -1.15
N VAL A 127 -7.29 -10.97 -0.06
CA VAL A 127 -6.45 -11.67 0.92
C VAL A 127 -6.56 -13.19 0.80
N SER A 128 -7.06 -13.69 -0.33
CA SER A 128 -7.35 -15.11 -0.54
C SER A 128 -6.09 -15.98 -0.43
N ASP A 129 -4.96 -15.51 -0.93
CA ASP A 129 -3.70 -16.27 -0.88
C ASP A 129 -3.11 -16.33 0.53
N ILE A 130 -3.23 -15.26 1.31
CA ILE A 130 -2.87 -15.26 2.74
C ILE A 130 -3.72 -16.28 3.49
N ARG A 131 -5.05 -16.29 3.23
CA ARG A 131 -5.96 -17.27 3.83
C ARG A 131 -5.60 -18.69 3.46
N ARG A 132 -5.28 -18.95 2.18
CA ARG A 132 -4.86 -20.27 1.70
C ARG A 132 -3.59 -20.75 2.39
N GLN A 133 -2.60 -19.87 2.52
CA GLN A 133 -1.33 -20.20 3.19
C GLN A 133 -1.53 -20.52 4.68
N LEU A 134 -2.42 -19.82 5.37
CA LEU A 134 -2.76 -20.11 6.77
C LEU A 134 -3.51 -21.44 6.94
N GLN A 135 -4.36 -21.81 5.99
CA GLN A 135 -5.05 -23.12 6.01
C GLN A 135 -4.11 -24.30 5.73
N GLY A 136 -3.04 -24.08 4.96
CA GLY A 136 -2.00 -25.08 4.70
C GLY A 136 -0.90 -25.14 5.78
N ALA A 137 -0.82 -24.12 6.65
CA ALA A 137 0.13 -24.10 7.75
C ALA A 137 -0.33 -25.05 8.87
N SER A 138 0.59 -25.85 9.40
CA SER A 138 0.34 -26.62 10.63
C SER A 138 -0.01 -25.67 11.78
N ALA A 139 -0.80 -26.17 12.74
CA ALA A 139 -1.32 -25.41 13.87
C ALA A 139 -0.25 -24.49 14.48
N PRO A 140 -0.59 -23.24 14.86
CA PRO A 140 0.36 -22.31 15.44
C PRO A 140 1.08 -22.99 16.61
N GLY A 141 2.42 -22.88 16.62
CA GLY A 141 3.25 -23.44 17.68
C GLY A 141 2.74 -22.98 19.05
N ARG A 142 2.70 -23.90 20.02
CA ARG A 142 2.23 -23.59 21.37
C ARG A 142 3.23 -22.65 22.03
N VAL A 143 2.87 -21.37 22.19
CA VAL A 143 3.66 -20.41 22.96
C VAL A 143 3.43 -20.71 24.44
N ASN A 144 4.41 -21.33 25.10
CA ASN A 144 4.39 -21.48 26.55
C ASN A 144 4.84 -20.15 27.16
N TYR A 145 3.91 -19.40 27.71
CA TYR A 145 4.23 -18.26 28.58
C TYR A 145 4.63 -18.83 29.94
N ASP A 146 5.94 -18.93 30.21
CA ASP A 146 6.42 -19.19 31.57
C ASP A 146 6.29 -17.89 32.38
N PRO A 147 5.48 -17.85 33.45
CA PRO A 147 5.36 -16.68 34.33
C PRO A 147 6.68 -16.31 35.04
N ARG A 148 7.72 -17.15 34.95
CA ARG A 148 9.08 -16.85 35.46
C ARG A 148 9.95 -16.05 34.49
N GLY A 149 9.46 -15.75 33.28
CA GLY A 149 10.08 -14.74 32.41
C GLY A 149 11.44 -15.11 31.81
N VAL A 150 11.70 -16.39 31.48
CA VAL A 150 12.90 -16.75 30.71
C VAL A 150 12.51 -17.04 29.27
N ASN A 151 12.17 -15.99 28.52
CA ASN A 151 12.19 -16.00 27.06
C ASN A 151 13.37 -15.13 26.61
N GLU A 152 14.60 -15.59 26.90
CA GLU A 152 15.79 -14.97 26.36
C GLU A 152 15.95 -15.40 24.90
N HIS A 153 16.07 -14.42 24.00
CA HIS A 153 16.39 -14.65 22.60
C HIS A 153 17.71 -15.44 22.51
N PRO A 154 17.90 -16.39 21.58
CA PRO A 154 19.12 -17.24 21.51
C PRO A 154 20.44 -16.49 21.23
N LEU A 155 20.39 -15.16 21.06
CA LEU A 155 21.56 -14.27 20.97
C LEU A 155 21.90 -13.57 22.30
N ILE A 156 21.06 -13.73 23.33
CA ILE A 156 21.22 -13.18 24.68
C ILE A 156 21.64 -14.28 25.66
N ALA A 157 21.29 -15.54 25.38
CA ALA A 157 21.75 -16.69 26.15
C ALA A 157 23.29 -16.67 26.22
N ARG A 158 23.83 -16.49 27.43
CA ARG A 158 25.26 -16.67 27.66
C ARG A 158 25.61 -18.09 27.22
N ARG A 159 26.63 -18.19 26.40
CA ARG A 159 27.24 -19.47 26.03
C ARG A 159 27.73 -20.08 27.34
N ASP A 160 27.00 -21.07 27.86
CA ASP A 160 27.47 -21.90 28.96
C ASP A 160 28.71 -22.62 28.47
N VAL A 161 29.85 -22.02 28.76
CA VAL A 161 31.13 -22.70 28.78
C VAL A 161 31.39 -22.88 30.26
N ASP A 162 31.20 -24.10 30.75
CA ASP A 162 32.11 -24.70 31.70
C ASP A 162 31.94 -26.23 31.64
N ASP A 163 32.52 -26.76 30.56
CA ASP A 163 33.21 -28.05 30.59
C ASP A 163 34.28 -28.00 31.69
N ALA A 164 33.94 -28.38 32.91
CA ALA A 164 34.92 -28.74 33.93
C ALA A 164 35.45 -30.15 33.67
N ALA A 165 36.11 -30.35 32.52
CA ALA A 165 37.06 -31.43 32.32
C ALA A 165 38.47 -30.87 32.53
N VAL A 166 38.85 -30.69 33.79
CA VAL A 166 40.24 -30.35 34.16
C VAL A 166 41.11 -31.58 33.93
N ARG A 167 41.76 -31.61 32.76
CA ARG A 167 42.98 -32.39 32.52
C ARG A 167 44.18 -31.46 32.68
N ASN A 168 45.12 -31.89 33.51
CA ASN A 168 46.46 -31.33 33.67
C ASN A 168 47.11 -31.04 32.32
N ASP A 169 47.68 -29.84 32.13
CA ASP A 169 49.08 -29.77 31.72
C ASP A 169 49.73 -28.41 32.06
N THR A 170 50.94 -28.55 32.55
CA THR A 170 51.94 -27.55 32.92
C THR A 170 52.56 -26.86 31.70
N SER A 171 52.72 -25.54 31.74
CA SER A 171 53.90 -24.77 31.27
C SER A 171 53.51 -23.28 31.10
N ARG A 172 54.08 -22.37 31.91
CA ARG A 172 55.26 -21.54 31.59
C ARG A 172 55.10 -20.71 30.30
N GLY A 173 54.92 -19.39 30.47
CA GLY A 173 55.04 -18.44 29.37
C GLY A 173 54.68 -17.01 29.81
N THR A 174 55.65 -16.30 30.36
CA THR A 174 55.62 -14.84 30.55
C THR A 174 55.52 -14.15 29.19
N ASP A 175 54.68 -13.13 29.03
CA ASP A 175 55.17 -11.85 28.49
C ASP A 175 54.26 -10.66 28.78
N LYS A 176 54.92 -9.53 29.05
CA LYS A 176 54.37 -8.20 29.28
C LYS A 176 53.89 -7.61 27.95
N TRP A 177 52.80 -6.85 28.00
CA TRP A 177 52.60 -5.75 27.04
C TRP A 177 52.35 -4.46 27.80
N ARG A 178 53.39 -3.62 27.82
CA ARG A 178 53.35 -2.20 28.16
C ARG A 178 53.60 -1.44 26.85
N GLY A 179 52.68 -0.58 26.47
CA GLY A 179 52.76 0.36 25.35
C GLY A 179 51.40 1.05 25.28
N HIS A 180 51.25 2.23 25.89
CA HIS A 180 51.52 3.56 25.35
C HIS A 180 50.49 3.93 24.30
N ASP A 181 49.70 4.96 24.59
CA ASP A 181 49.22 5.94 23.62
C ASP A 181 48.84 7.23 24.39
N ASP A 182 49.49 8.31 23.97
CA ASP A 182 49.23 9.76 24.06
C ASP A 182 48.94 10.47 25.40
#